data_AF-A0A7J9LUT6-F1
#
_entry.id   AF-A0A7J9LUT6-F1
#
_cell.length_a   1.000
_cell.length_b   1.000
_cell.length_c   1.000
_cell.angle_alpha   90.00
_cell.angle_beta   90.00
_cell.angle_gamma   90.00
#
_symmetry.space_group_name_H-M   'P 1'
#
loop_
_entity.id
_entity.type
_entity.pdbx_description
1 polymer ?
#
loop_
_entity_poly.entity_id
_entity_poly.type
_entity_poly.pdbx_seq_one_letter_code
_entity_poly.pdbx_strand_id
1 'polypeptide(L)' 'MLLQGEKDDKIIAVCADDPEFRHYTDIKQLPPHRLAEIRRFFEDYKKNENKKVDVEDFLPAETAIEAIKYSM' A
#
# COMPACT_ATOMS: atom_id res chain seq x y z
N MET A 1 -2.01 0.36 7.90
CA MET A 1 -2.81 -0.89 7.94
C MET A 1 -2.63 -1.53 9.30
N LEU A 2 -3.71 -2.07 9.88
CA LEU A 2 -3.64 -2.82 11.14
C LEU A 2 -3.95 -4.29 10.88
N LEU A 3 -3.03 -5.18 11.29
CA LEU A 3 -3.23 -6.62 11.29
C LEU A 3 -3.44 -7.07 12.73
N GLN A 4 -4.65 -7.54 13.07
CA GLN A 4 -4.99 -7.95 14.44
C GLN A 4 -4.70 -6.88 15.51
N GLY A 5 -4.77 -5.60 15.14
CA GLY A 5 -4.47 -4.46 16.02
C GLY A 5 -3.00 -4.03 16.04
N GLU A 6 -2.11 -4.76 15.38
CA GLU A 6 -0.71 -4.39 15.23
C GLU A 6 -0.47 -3.59 13.94
N LYS A 7 0.44 -2.63 14.01
CA LYS A 7 0.82 -1.80 12.87
C LYS A 7 1.57 -2.65 11.83
N ASP A 8 1.01 -2.74 10.63
CA ASP A 8 1.55 -3.56 9.54
C ASP A 8 1.53 -2.79 8.21
N ASP A 9 2.15 -1.61 8.21
CA ASP A 9 2.21 -0.73 7.04
C ASP A 9 2.94 -1.35 5.86
N LYS A 10 2.56 -0.94 4.65
CA LYS A 10 3.08 -1.46 3.38
C LYS A 10 3.46 -0.30 2.48
N ILE A 11 4.56 -0.45 1.74
CA ILE A 11 4.98 0.48 0.70
C ILE A 11 4.34 0.06 -0.63
N ILE A 12 3.73 1.01 -1.33
CA ILE A 12 3.32 0.85 -2.72
C ILE A 12 4.37 1.56 -3.57
N ALA A 13 4.98 0.82 -4.50
CA ALA A 13 6.07 1.30 -5.33
C ALA A 13 5.89 0.86 -6.78
N VAL A 14 6.66 1.49 -7.67
CA VAL A 14 6.80 1.11 -9.07
C VAL A 14 8.23 0.69 -9.35
N CYS A 15 8.41 -0.13 -10.38
CA CYS A 15 9.76 -0.48 -10.86
C CYS A 15 10.38 0.71 -11.59
N ALA A 16 11.60 1.10 -11.20
CA ALA A 16 12.29 2.27 -11.75
C ALA A 16 12.73 2.09 -13.22
N ASP A 17 12.91 0.84 -13.65
CA ASP A 17 13.38 0.50 -15.00
C ASP A 17 12.26 0.09 -15.97
N ASP A 18 11.02 -0.01 -15.46
CA ASP A 18 9.88 -0.34 -16.29
C ASP A 18 9.39 0.92 -17.05
N PRO A 19 9.47 0.98 -18.39
CA PRO A 19 9.03 2.15 -19.15
C PRO A 19 7.55 2.48 -18.98
N GLU A 20 6.71 1.49 -18.67
CA GLU A 20 5.27 1.68 -18.42
C GLU A 20 5.03 2.37 -17.08
N PHE A 21 5.88 2.14 -16.06
CA PHE A 21 5.60 2.60 -14.68
C PHE A 21 6.57 3.62 -14.11
N ARG A 22 7.80 3.73 -14.63
CA ARG A 22 8.89 4.56 -14.06
C ARG A 22 8.59 6.06 -13.93
N HIS A 23 7.52 6.53 -14.58
CA HIS A 23 7.12 7.93 -14.57
C HIS A 23 6.12 8.25 -13.46
N TYR A 24 5.59 7.24 -12.76
CA TYR A 24 4.72 7.44 -11.60
C TYR A 24 5.55 7.83 -10.37
N THR A 25 5.16 8.93 -9.74
CA THR A 25 5.82 9.52 -8.57
C THR A 25 4.90 9.60 -7.36
N ASP A 26 3.57 9.52 -7.54
CA ASP A 26 2.60 9.53 -6.45
C ASP A 26 1.44 8.57 -6.70
N ILE A 27 0.87 8.04 -5.62
CA ILE A 27 -0.21 7.06 -5.68
C ILE A 27 -1.48 7.59 -6.36
N LYS A 28 -1.73 8.91 -6.32
CA LYS A 28 -2.88 9.55 -6.96
C LYS A 28 -2.83 9.51 -8.48
N GLN A 29 -1.67 9.21 -9.06
CA GLN A 29 -1.50 9.06 -10.51
C GLN A 29 -1.94 7.69 -11.01
N LEU A 30 -2.08 6.71 -10.10
CA LEU A 30 -2.60 5.38 -10.46
C LEU A 30 -4.12 5.44 -10.71
N PRO A 31 -4.66 4.59 -11.60
CA PRO A 31 -6.10 4.47 -11.78
C PRO A 31 -6.81 4.17 -10.44
N PRO A 32 -7.89 4.88 -10.08
CA PRO A 32 -8.58 4.68 -8.80
C PRO A 32 -9.01 3.24 -8.54
N HIS A 33 -9.34 2.50 -9.60
CA HIS A 33 -9.69 1.08 -9.50
C HIS A 33 -8.53 0.21 -8.98
N ARG A 34 -7.27 0.52 -9.34
CA ARG A 34 -6.10 -0.21 -8.84
C ARG A 34 -5.97 -0.07 -7.32
N LEU A 35 -6.24 1.13 -6.79
CA LEU A 35 -6.19 1.37 -5.35
C LEU A 35 -7.33 0.63 -4.62
N ALA A 36 -8.51 0.57 -5.23
CA ALA A 36 -9.63 -0.21 -4.70
C ALA A 36 -9.35 -1.72 -4.69
N GLU A 37 -8.73 -2.24 -5.75
CA GLU A 37 -8.29 -3.64 -5.85
C GLU A 37 -7.28 -4.00 -4.76
N ILE A 38 -6.22 -3.20 -4.59
CA ILE A 38 -5.19 -3.41 -3.56
C ILE A 38 -5.80 -3.38 -2.16
N ARG A 39 -6.66 -2.39 -1.87
CA ARG A 39 -7.37 -2.30 -0.59
C ARG A 39 -8.18 -3.56 -0.31
N ARG A 40 -9.01 -3.97 -1.28
CA ARG A 40 -9.88 -5.15 -1.15
C ARG A 40 -9.07 -6.42 -0.96
N PHE A 41 -7.95 -6.57 -1.66
CA PHE A 41 -7.05 -7.70 -1.50
C PHE A 41 -6.58 -7.84 -0.05
N PHE A 42 -6.05 -6.76 0.56
CA PHE A 42 -5.55 -6.81 1.93
C PHE A 42 -6.65 -6.95 3.00
N GLU A 43 -7.84 -6.40 2.75
CA GLU A 43 -8.98 -6.63 3.65
C GLU A 43 -9.45 -8.10 3.65
N ASP A 44 -9.28 -8.81 2.52
CA ASP A 44 -9.91 -10.11 2.31
C ASP A 44 -8.97 -11.31 2.47
N TYR A 45 -7.68 -11.17 2.15
CA TYR A 45 -6.76 -12.31 1.99
C TYR A 45 -6.61 -13.20 3.23
N LYS A 46 -6.86 -12.66 4.44
CA LYS A 46 -6.78 -13.40 5.71
C LYS A 46 -8.13 -13.67 6.38
N LYS A 47 -9.25 -13.36 5.72
CA LYS A 47 -10.59 -13.58 6.30
C LYS A 47 -10.83 -15.04 6.69
N ASN A 48 -10.40 -15.98 5.84
CA ASN A 48 -10.54 -17.42 6.11
C ASN A 48 -9.62 -17.94 7.23
N GLU A 49 -8.64 -17.14 7.67
CA GLU A 49 -7.81 -17.44 8.84
C GLU A 49 -8.41 -16.89 10.13
N ASN A 50 -9.61 -16.30 10.09
CA ASN A 50 -10.23 -15.57 11.19
C ASN A 50 -9.35 -14.42 11.72
N LYS A 51 -8.51 -13.83 10.86
CA LYS A 51 -7.69 -12.66 11.19
C LYS A 51 -8.32 -11.41 10.58
N LYS A 52 -8.43 -10.36 11.39
CA LYS A 52 -8.93 -9.05 10.96
C LYS A 52 -7.78 -8.21 10.40
N VAL A 53 -8.04 -7.59 9.25
CA VAL A 53 -7.13 -6.63 8.61
C VAL A 53 -7.92 -5.36 8.36
N ASP A 54 -7.47 -4.26 8.95
CA ASP A 54 -8.04 -2.93 8.75
C ASP A 54 -7.11 -2.12 7.84
N VAL A 55 -7.56 -1.82 6.62
CA VAL A 55 -6.83 -0.99 5.67
C VAL A 55 -7.36 0.44 5.77
N GLU A 56 -6.50 1.38 6.16
CA GLU A 56 -6.82 2.81 6.27
C GLU A 56 -6.63 3.53 4.93
N ASP A 57 -6.75 4.86 4.90
CA ASP A 57 -6.48 5.64 3.69
C ASP A 57 -5.01 5.60 3.30
N PHE A 58 -4.78 5.55 1.98
CA PHE A 58 -3.43 5.60 1.45
C PHE A 58 -2.83 6.99 1.67
N LEU A 59 -1.56 7.01 2.03
CA LEU A 59 -0.80 8.23 2.27
C LEU A 59 0.05 8.60 1.04
N PRO A 60 0.47 9.88 0.90
CA PRO A 60 1.32 10.33 -0.20
C PRO A 60 2.70 9.66 -0.22
N ALA A 61 3.41 9.78 -1.34
CA ALA A 61 4.74 9.21 -1.52
C ALA A 61 5.76 9.71 -0.48
N GLU A 62 5.63 10.94 0.01
CA GLU A 62 6.52 11.52 1.03
C GLU A 62 6.49 10.70 2.33
N THR A 63 5.30 10.29 2.79
CA THR A 63 5.16 9.49 4.00
C THR A 63 5.76 8.09 3.82
N ALA A 64 5.67 7.52 2.61
CA ALA A 64 6.31 6.25 2.30
C ALA A 64 7.84 6.36 2.38
N ILE A 65 8.42 7.47 1.89
CA ILE A 65 9.86 7.74 1.97
C ILE A 65 10.31 7.89 3.44
N GLU A 66 9.54 8.60 4.26
CA GLU A 66 9.82 8.73 5.70
C GLU A 66 9.79 7.38 6.43
N ALA A 67 8.81 6.53 6.12
CA ALA A 67 8.70 5.19 6.69
C ALA A 67 9.91 4.31 6.32
N ILE A 68 10.36 4.37 5.06
CA ILE A 68 11.58 3.67 4.62
C ILE A 68 12.80 4.19 5.40
N LYS A 69 12.99 5.51 5.48
CA LYS A 69 14.11 6.11 6.23
C LYS A 69 14.12 5.71 7.70
N TYR A 70 12.96 5.64 8.33
CA TYR A 70 12.83 5.20 9.73
C TYR A 70 13.19 3.72 9.91
N SER A 71 13.00 2.89 8.88
CA SER A 71 13.29 1.45 8.92
C SER A 71 14.74 1.07 8.57
N MET A 72 15.55 2.03 8.11
CA MET A 72 16.98 1.87 7.80
C MET A 72 17.83 2.00 9.06
#